data_AF-A0A6P5C6L0-F1
#
_entry.id   AF-A0A6P5C6L0-F1
#
_cell.length_a   1.000
_cell.length_b   1.000
_cell.length_c   1.000
_cell.angle_alpha   90.00
_cell.angle_beta   90.00
_cell.angle_gamma   90.00
#
_symmetry.space_group_name_H-M   'P 1'
#
loop_
_entity.id
_entity.type
_entity.pdbx_description
1 polymer ?
#
loop_
_entity_poly.entity_id
_entity_poly.type
_entity_poly.pdbx_seq_one_letter_code
_entity_poly.pdbx_strand_id
1 'polypeptide(L)'
;MINKAFFEIVLVLLASSTVCSQELKLVLCQQRRVNQESLKLLNKLQTSSVQQCLPHRKHFLLPQKSVNPHQYQKGQVLAILHEMLQQIFSLFRAIVSLDGWEESHTEKFLVELHQQLEYLEALMRLQAKQKSDTLGSENLRLQVKMYFQRIHDYLESQDYSSCAWTIVQVEINRCLFLVFRLTRKLSEQGMET
;
A
#
# COMPACT_ATOMS: atom_id res chain seq x y z
N MET A 1 -39.21 16.54 25.27
CA MET A 1 -39.34 16.47 23.80
C MET A 1 -37.95 16.33 23.20
N ILE A 2 -37.61 15.16 22.67
CA ILE A 2 -36.35 14.97 21.94
C ILE A 2 -36.51 15.70 20.60
N ASN A 3 -35.59 16.62 20.30
CA ASN A 3 -35.65 17.48 19.13
C ASN A 3 -35.56 16.62 17.85
N LYS A 4 -36.44 16.84 16.86
CA LYS A 4 -36.39 16.14 15.56
C LYS A 4 -35.01 16.26 14.91
N ALA A 5 -34.36 17.42 15.04
CA ALA A 5 -33.00 17.64 14.56
C ALA A 5 -31.97 16.73 15.24
N PHE A 6 -32.15 16.43 16.53
CA PHE A 6 -31.27 15.51 17.25
C PHE A 6 -31.39 14.07 16.70
N PHE A 7 -32.60 13.62 16.38
CA PHE A 7 -32.80 12.28 15.79
C PHE A 7 -32.16 12.17 14.39
N GLU A 8 -32.33 13.18 13.55
CA GLU A 8 -31.69 13.23 12.22
C GLU A 8 -30.15 13.23 12.34
N ILE A 9 -29.59 14.01 13.28
CA ILE A 9 -28.14 14.02 13.52
C ILE A 9 -27.66 12.63 13.96
N VAL A 10 -28.36 11.98 14.89
CA VAL A 10 -28.01 10.62 15.35
C VAL A 10 -28.10 9.60 14.21
N LEU A 11 -29.14 9.67 13.38
CA LEU A 11 -29.31 8.76 12.24
C LEU A 11 -28.18 8.93 11.20
N VAL A 12 -27.82 10.17 10.89
CA VAL A 12 -26.70 10.50 9.98
C VAL A 12 -25.38 9.99 10.53
N LEU A 13 -25.13 10.15 11.84
CA LEU A 13 -23.91 9.64 12.48
C LEU A 13 -23.82 8.12 12.41
N LEU A 14 -24.91 7.40 12.74
CA LEU A 14 -24.96 5.93 12.68
C LEU A 14 -24.84 5.38 11.25
N ALA A 15 -25.46 6.04 10.28
CA ALA A 15 -25.31 5.68 8.86
C ALA A 15 -23.88 5.92 8.38
N SER A 16 -23.22 6.98 8.84
CA SER A 16 -21.84 7.30 8.43
C SER A 16 -20.80 6.33 9.02
N SER A 17 -20.98 5.88 10.27
CA SER A 17 -20.07 4.93 10.92
C SER A 17 -20.16 3.53 10.33
N THR A 18 -21.38 3.07 10.02
CA THR A 18 -21.61 1.76 9.37
C THR A 18 -21.02 1.69 7.97
N VAL A 19 -21.21 2.74 7.14
CA VAL A 19 -20.60 2.84 5.81
C VAL A 19 -19.07 2.88 5.91
N CYS A 20 -18.50 3.69 6.80
CA CYS A 20 -17.04 3.75 6.97
C CYS A 20 -16.43 2.40 7.44
N SER A 21 -17.13 1.65 8.29
CA SER A 21 -16.71 0.31 8.74
C SER A 21 -16.73 -0.70 7.59
N GLN A 22 -17.74 -0.63 6.72
CA GLN A 22 -17.86 -1.47 5.54
C GLN A 22 -16.69 -1.23 4.57
N GLU A 23 -16.36 0.04 4.30
CA GLU A 23 -15.25 0.39 3.41
C GLU A 23 -13.89 -0.04 3.95
N LEU A 24 -13.65 0.11 5.26
CA LEU A 24 -12.43 -0.37 5.89
C LEU A 24 -12.28 -1.90 5.78
N LYS A 25 -13.38 -2.66 5.86
CA LYS A 25 -13.38 -4.10 5.64
C LYS A 25 -13.06 -4.44 4.18
N LEU A 26 -13.61 -3.68 3.23
CA LEU A 26 -13.31 -3.83 1.80
C LEU A 26 -11.82 -3.60 1.52
N VAL A 27 -11.25 -2.50 2.01
CA VAL A 27 -9.81 -2.19 1.88
C VAL A 27 -8.93 -3.32 2.45
N LEU A 28 -9.31 -3.91 3.59
CA LEU A 28 -8.56 -5.04 4.17
C LEU A 28 -8.68 -6.32 3.34
N CYS A 29 -9.89 -6.67 2.89
CA CYS A 29 -10.13 -7.83 2.04
C CYS A 29 -9.39 -7.70 0.71
N GLN A 30 -9.44 -6.53 0.09
CA GLN A 30 -8.75 -6.26 -1.15
C GLN A 30 -7.22 -6.29 -0.97
N GLN A 31 -6.68 -5.78 0.14
CA GLN A 31 -5.26 -5.93 0.44
C GLN A 31 -4.81 -7.40 0.54
N ARG A 32 -5.66 -8.31 1.04
CA ARG A 32 -5.33 -9.74 1.06
C ARG A 32 -5.18 -10.30 -0.35
N ARG A 33 -6.02 -9.88 -1.29
CA ARG A 33 -5.93 -10.30 -2.71
C ARG A 33 -4.64 -9.81 -3.35
N VAL A 34 -4.29 -8.53 -3.15
CA VAL A 34 -3.00 -7.96 -3.59
C VAL A 34 -1.82 -8.79 -3.08
N ASN A 35 -1.83 -9.11 -1.78
CA ASN A 35 -0.75 -9.89 -1.16
C ASN A 35 -0.72 -11.34 -1.68
N GLN A 36 -1.87 -11.95 -1.95
CA GLN A 36 -1.96 -13.29 -2.53
C GLN A 36 -1.36 -13.34 -3.93
N GLU A 37 -1.68 -12.38 -4.80
CA GLU A 37 -1.11 -12.34 -6.15
C GLU A 37 0.40 -12.03 -6.10
N SER A 38 0.85 -11.12 -5.22
CA SER A 38 2.29 -10.87 -5.01
C SER A 38 3.05 -12.12 -4.57
N LEU A 39 2.46 -12.92 -3.68
CA LEU A 39 3.09 -14.16 -3.22
C LEU A 39 3.19 -15.18 -4.36
N LYS A 40 2.20 -15.24 -5.26
CA LYS A 40 2.30 -16.09 -6.46
C LYS A 40 3.45 -15.67 -7.36
N LEU A 41 3.69 -14.37 -7.52
CA LEU A 41 4.86 -13.86 -8.25
C LEU A 41 6.17 -14.26 -7.56
N LEU A 42 6.24 -14.15 -6.23
CA LEU A 42 7.42 -14.53 -5.47
C LEU A 42 7.70 -16.04 -5.51
N ASN A 43 6.66 -16.88 -5.44
CA ASN A 43 6.79 -18.34 -5.46
C ASN A 43 7.34 -18.90 -6.78
N LYS A 44 7.36 -18.11 -7.85
CA LYS A 44 8.01 -18.48 -9.11
C LYS A 44 9.51 -18.33 -9.06
N LEU A 45 10.04 -17.54 -8.12
CA LEU A 45 11.47 -17.44 -7.91
C LEU A 45 11.98 -18.73 -7.29
N GLN A 46 12.84 -19.44 -8.02
CA GLN A 46 13.51 -20.61 -7.46
C GLN A 46 14.42 -20.16 -6.31
N THR A 47 14.39 -20.90 -5.20
CA THR A 47 15.23 -20.60 -4.04
C THR A 47 16.72 -20.51 -4.39
N SER A 48 17.18 -21.34 -5.33
CA SER A 48 18.54 -21.31 -5.90
C SER A 48 18.84 -19.99 -6.61
N SER A 49 17.89 -19.46 -7.39
CA SER A 49 18.03 -18.15 -8.06
C SER A 49 18.14 -17.01 -7.05
N VAL A 50 17.34 -17.04 -5.98
CA VAL A 50 17.44 -16.04 -4.90
C VAL A 50 18.81 -16.10 -4.23
N GLN A 51 19.34 -17.30 -3.96
CA GLN A 51 20.66 -17.49 -3.35
C GLN A 51 21.80 -16.96 -4.24
N GLN A 52 21.73 -17.19 -5.55
CA GLN A 52 22.72 -16.68 -6.50
C GLN A 52 22.73 -15.15 -6.56
N CYS A 53 21.60 -14.50 -6.28
CA CYS A 53 21.47 -13.06 -6.32
C CYS A 53 21.82 -12.36 -4.99
N LEU A 54 22.17 -13.10 -3.94
CA LEU A 54 22.59 -12.53 -2.65
C LEU A 54 23.75 -11.52 -2.73
N PRO A 55 24.76 -11.66 -3.62
CA PRO A 55 25.81 -10.65 -3.77
C PRO A 55 25.28 -9.28 -4.23
N HIS A 56 24.14 -9.25 -4.94
CA HIS A 56 23.50 -8.02 -5.41
C HIS A 56 22.60 -7.36 -4.34
N ARG A 57 22.47 -7.96 -3.15
CA ARG A 57 21.56 -7.45 -2.11
C ARG A 57 21.82 -5.97 -1.83
N LYS A 58 20.74 -5.19 -1.79
CA LYS A 58 20.78 -3.78 -1.44
C LYS A 58 19.89 -3.53 -0.24
N HIS A 59 20.42 -2.77 0.72
CA HIS A 59 19.58 -2.21 1.77
C HIS A 59 19.00 -0.87 1.30
N PHE A 60 17.69 -0.86 1.01
CA PHE A 60 16.98 0.32 0.48
C PHE A 60 16.61 1.37 1.53
N LEU A 61 16.91 1.10 2.81
CA LEU A 61 16.63 2.00 3.94
C LEU A 61 15.14 2.36 4.02
N LEU A 62 14.29 1.33 4.08
CA LEU A 62 12.87 1.50 4.34
C LEU A 62 12.67 2.35 5.61
N PRO A 63 11.90 3.44 5.55
CA PRO A 63 11.74 4.36 6.66
C PRO A 63 10.88 3.73 7.78
N GLN A 64 11.47 2.88 8.62
CA GLN A 64 10.73 2.15 9.66
C GLN A 64 9.99 3.06 10.64
N LYS A 65 10.53 4.24 10.92
CA LYS A 65 9.88 5.24 11.78
C LYS A 65 8.58 5.75 11.15
N SER A 66 8.48 5.87 9.82
CA SER A 66 7.26 6.29 9.11
C SER A 66 6.22 5.17 8.96
N VAL A 67 6.55 3.92 9.30
CA VAL A 67 5.67 2.75 9.14
C VAL A 67 5.25 2.18 10.51
N ASN A 68 5.52 2.89 11.62
CA ASN A 68 5.02 2.50 12.94
C ASN A 68 3.54 2.93 13.10
N PRO A 69 2.58 1.99 13.12
CA PRO A 69 1.15 2.31 13.19
C PRO A 69 0.74 3.05 14.47
N HIS A 70 1.54 2.99 15.53
CA HIS A 70 1.23 3.64 16.80
C HIS A 70 1.60 5.13 16.84
N GLN A 71 2.34 5.62 15.85
CA GLN A 71 2.87 6.98 15.83
C GLN A 71 2.05 7.95 14.96
N TYR A 72 1.14 7.43 14.12
CA TYR A 72 0.49 8.20 13.08
C TYR A 72 -1.03 8.24 13.22
N GLN A 73 -1.61 9.38 12.86
CA GLN A 73 -3.06 9.55 12.76
C GLN A 73 -3.62 8.81 11.54
N LYS A 74 -4.93 8.53 11.54
CA LYS A 74 -5.64 7.81 10.47
C LYS A 74 -5.34 8.34 9.06
N GLY A 75 -5.37 9.67 8.88
CA GLY A 75 -5.06 10.32 7.60
C GLY A 75 -3.62 10.15 7.15
N GLN A 76 -2.66 10.17 8.08
CA GLN A 76 -1.25 9.95 7.79
C GLN A 76 -0.99 8.49 7.39
N VAL A 77 -1.60 7.52 8.09
CA VAL A 77 -1.54 6.10 7.72
C VAL A 77 -2.10 5.88 6.31
N LEU A 78 -3.23 6.50 5.97
CA LEU A 78 -3.79 6.45 4.63
C LEU A 78 -2.86 7.02 3.57
N ALA A 79 -2.24 8.17 3.84
CA ALA A 79 -1.29 8.78 2.93
C ALA A 79 -0.07 7.88 2.66
N ILE A 80 0.45 7.21 3.69
CA ILE A 80 1.54 6.23 3.57
C ILE A 80 1.08 5.03 2.74
N LEU A 81 -0.09 4.47 3.04
CA LEU A 81 -0.65 3.32 2.33
C LEU A 81 -0.84 3.61 0.84
N HIS A 82 -1.49 4.73 0.52
CA HIS A 82 -1.73 5.17 -0.86
C HIS A 82 -0.41 5.34 -1.60
N GLU A 83 0.54 6.06 -1.02
CA GLU A 83 1.83 6.30 -1.66
C GLU A 83 2.63 5.01 -1.87
N MET A 84 2.69 4.11 -0.89
CA MET A 84 3.38 2.83 -1.04
C MET A 84 2.80 2.00 -2.19
N LEU A 85 1.47 1.87 -2.25
CA LEU A 85 0.81 1.08 -3.30
C LEU A 85 0.92 1.74 -4.67
N GLN A 86 0.87 3.07 -4.74
CA GLN A 86 1.07 3.83 -5.98
C GLN A 86 2.48 3.62 -6.54
N GLN A 87 3.49 3.68 -5.69
CA GLN A 87 4.88 3.45 -6.09
C GLN A 87 5.09 2.00 -6.57
N ILE A 88 4.51 1.01 -5.87
CA ILE A 88 4.56 -0.40 -6.32
C ILE A 88 3.88 -0.56 -7.68
N PHE A 89 2.73 0.08 -7.89
CA PHE A 89 2.01 0.01 -9.16
C PHE A 89 2.85 0.60 -10.30
N SER A 90 3.43 1.78 -10.07
CA SER A 90 4.31 2.45 -11.04
C SER A 90 5.52 1.59 -11.40
N LEU A 91 6.17 0.99 -10.40
CA LEU A 91 7.33 0.13 -10.56
C LEU A 91 7.00 -1.09 -11.44
N PHE A 92 5.94 -1.83 -11.12
CA PHE A 92 5.55 -3.01 -11.90
C PHE A 92 5.08 -2.66 -13.30
N ARG A 93 4.36 -1.54 -13.48
CA ARG A 93 3.92 -1.07 -14.79
C ARG A 93 5.10 -0.73 -15.71
N ALA A 94 6.12 -0.06 -15.17
CA ALA A 94 7.34 0.23 -15.92
C ALA A 94 8.03 -1.06 -16.38
N ILE A 95 8.14 -2.04 -15.50
CA ILE A 95 8.82 -3.31 -15.80
C ILE A 95 8.10 -4.13 -16.86
N VAL A 96 6.77 -4.23 -16.79
CA VAL A 96 5.96 -4.86 -17.85
C VAL A 96 6.20 -4.19 -19.20
N SER A 97 6.35 -2.86 -19.23
CA SER A 97 6.60 -2.14 -20.48
C SER A 97 8.00 -2.33 -21.06
N LEU A 98 9.02 -2.59 -20.23
CA LEU A 98 10.40 -2.83 -20.69
C LEU A 98 10.60 -4.24 -21.23
N ASP A 99 10.06 -5.25 -20.54
CA ASP A 99 10.41 -6.65 -20.79
C ASP A 99 9.32 -7.42 -21.55
N GLY A 100 8.22 -6.75 -21.94
CA GLY A 100 7.09 -7.39 -22.61
C GLY A 100 6.51 -8.56 -21.82
N TRP A 101 6.58 -8.50 -20.49
CA TRP A 101 6.34 -9.61 -19.57
C TRP A 101 4.88 -10.10 -19.64
N GLU A 102 4.58 -11.05 -20.54
CA GLU A 102 3.26 -11.70 -20.73
C GLU A 102 2.94 -12.72 -19.64
N GLU A 103 3.00 -12.30 -18.39
CA GLU A 103 2.64 -13.18 -17.28
C GLU A 103 1.30 -12.77 -16.70
N SER A 104 0.30 -13.64 -16.89
CA SER A 104 -1.07 -13.47 -16.38
C SER A 104 -1.15 -13.15 -14.88
N HIS A 105 -0.12 -13.46 -14.10
CA HIS A 105 -0.05 -13.18 -12.68
C HIS A 105 0.37 -11.73 -12.39
N THR A 106 1.25 -11.14 -13.21
CA THR A 106 1.67 -9.75 -13.08
C THR A 106 0.52 -8.82 -13.44
N GLU A 107 -0.22 -9.16 -14.50
CA GLU A 107 -1.45 -8.44 -14.87
C GLU A 107 -2.50 -8.50 -13.75
N LYS A 108 -2.80 -9.70 -13.23
CA LYS A 108 -3.71 -9.85 -12.09
C LYS A 108 -3.25 -9.06 -10.88
N PHE A 109 -1.96 -9.10 -10.56
CA PHE A 109 -1.40 -8.32 -9.46
C PHE A 109 -1.64 -6.82 -9.66
N LEU A 110 -1.39 -6.28 -10.87
CA LEU A 110 -1.65 -4.88 -11.20
C LEU A 110 -3.14 -4.52 -11.11
N VAL A 111 -4.04 -5.41 -11.54
CA VAL A 111 -5.49 -5.22 -11.42
C VAL A 111 -5.92 -5.14 -9.95
N GLU A 112 -5.51 -6.11 -9.14
CA GLU A 112 -5.84 -6.13 -7.70
C GLU A 112 -5.26 -4.90 -6.97
N LEU A 113 -4.06 -4.47 -7.37
CA LEU A 113 -3.39 -3.29 -6.83
C LEU A 113 -4.09 -1.99 -7.22
N HIS A 114 -4.52 -1.87 -8.48
CA HIS A 114 -5.30 -0.73 -8.95
C HIS A 114 -6.62 -0.61 -8.19
N GLN A 115 -7.35 -1.71 -8.05
CA GLN A 115 -8.60 -1.72 -7.30
C GLN A 115 -8.40 -1.36 -5.82
N GLN A 116 -7.29 -1.77 -5.21
CA GLN A 116 -6.94 -1.35 -3.86
C GLN A 116 -6.69 0.16 -3.75
N LEU A 117 -6.02 0.75 -4.74
CA LEU A 117 -5.81 2.21 -4.81
C LEU A 117 -7.15 2.95 -4.90
N GLU A 118 -8.09 2.48 -5.72
CA GLU A 118 -9.43 3.08 -5.83
C GLU A 118 -10.18 3.07 -4.49
N TYR A 119 -10.16 1.96 -3.74
CA TYR A 119 -10.79 1.90 -2.43
C TYR A 119 -10.12 2.84 -1.42
N LEU A 120 -8.78 2.94 -1.43
CA LEU A 120 -8.07 3.88 -0.55
C LEU A 120 -8.41 5.33 -0.88
N GLU A 121 -8.49 5.69 -2.16
CA GLU A 121 -8.88 7.04 -2.59
C GLU A 121 -10.31 7.38 -2.20
N ALA A 122 -11.25 6.44 -2.34
CA ALA A 122 -12.61 6.62 -1.85
C ALA A 122 -12.63 6.89 -0.34
N LEU A 123 -11.88 6.10 0.44
CA LEU A 123 -11.77 6.27 1.89
C LEU A 123 -11.10 7.60 2.29
N MET A 124 -10.10 8.06 1.53
CA MET A 124 -9.47 9.37 1.72
C MET A 124 -10.44 10.52 1.44
N ARG A 125 -11.26 10.43 0.38
CA ARG A 125 -12.31 11.45 0.08
C ARG A 125 -13.34 11.56 1.19
N LEU A 126 -13.70 10.43 1.82
CA LEU A 126 -14.60 10.43 2.99
C LEU A 126 -13.95 11.13 4.19
N GLN A 127 -12.64 10.92 4.41
CA GLN A 127 -11.91 11.52 5.52
C GLN A 127 -11.51 12.98 5.32
N ALA A 128 -11.32 13.46 4.09
CA ALA A 128 -10.95 14.85 3.81
C ALA A 128 -12.00 15.87 4.32
N LYS A 129 -13.23 15.41 4.60
CA LYS A 129 -14.28 16.23 5.24
C LYS A 129 -14.03 16.47 6.74
N GLN A 130 -13.14 15.70 7.37
CA GLN A 130 -12.63 15.94 8.73
C GLN A 130 -11.22 16.55 8.59
N LYS A 131 -11.03 17.80 9.05
CA LYS A 131 -9.73 18.53 8.98
C LYS A 131 -8.55 17.62 9.37
N SER A 132 -7.69 17.30 8.41
CA SER A 132 -6.50 16.47 8.61
C SER A 132 -5.22 17.31 8.56
N ASP A 133 -4.21 16.88 9.32
CA ASP A 133 -2.86 17.47 9.30
C ASP A 133 -2.18 17.18 7.95
N THR A 134 -2.34 18.13 7.02
CA THR A 134 -1.94 17.98 5.62
C THR A 134 -0.43 18.02 5.46
N LEU A 135 0.26 18.87 6.23
CA LEU A 135 1.72 19.05 6.16
C LEU A 135 2.48 17.80 6.64
N GLY A 136 2.05 17.21 7.76
CA GLY A 136 2.65 15.96 8.26
C GLY A 136 2.48 14.80 7.27
N SER A 137 1.35 14.75 6.58
CA SER A 137 1.04 13.71 5.59
C SER A 137 1.92 13.83 4.33
N GLU A 138 2.18 15.04 3.84
CA GLU A 138 3.06 15.27 2.68
C GLU A 138 4.51 14.86 2.94
N ASN A 139 5.05 15.19 4.12
CA ASN A 139 6.40 14.78 4.51
C ASN A 139 6.55 13.25 4.55
N LEU A 140 5.52 12.53 5.04
CA LEU A 140 5.53 11.07 5.06
C LEU A 140 5.49 10.48 3.65
N ARG A 141 4.67 11.04 2.75
CA ARG A 141 4.64 10.63 1.34
C ARG A 141 6.00 10.84 0.67
N LEU A 142 6.65 11.98 0.92
CA LEU A 142 7.98 12.25 0.38
C LEU A 142 9.01 11.21 0.83
N GLN A 143 8.99 10.80 2.10
CA GLN A 143 9.88 9.75 2.59
C GLN A 143 9.65 8.40 1.89
N VAL A 144 8.38 8.05 1.61
CA VAL A 144 8.05 6.85 0.84
C VAL A 144 8.55 6.97 -0.60
N LYS A 145 8.33 8.12 -1.26
CA LYS A 145 8.85 8.38 -2.62
C LYS A 145 10.37 8.25 -2.69
N MET A 146 11.10 8.86 -1.75
CA MET A 146 12.56 8.76 -1.68
C MET A 146 13.03 7.31 -1.49
N TYR A 147 12.28 6.50 -0.74
CA TYR A 147 12.57 5.09 -0.59
C TYR A 147 12.42 4.32 -1.90
N PHE A 148 11.32 4.52 -2.63
CA PHE A 148 11.10 3.88 -3.93
C PHE A 148 12.04 4.43 -5.02
N GLN A 149 12.45 5.70 -4.94
CA GLN A 149 13.47 6.25 -5.82
C GLN A 149 14.77 5.45 -5.73
N ARG A 150 15.23 5.09 -4.52
CA ARG A 150 16.42 4.24 -4.36
C ARG A 150 16.26 2.85 -4.96
N ILE A 151 15.03 2.34 -5.06
CA ILE A 151 14.73 1.06 -5.72
C ILE A 151 14.86 1.22 -7.24
N HIS A 152 14.33 2.30 -7.81
CA HIS A 152 14.50 2.65 -9.22
C HIS A 152 15.98 2.87 -9.56
N ASP A 153 16.70 3.71 -8.80
CA ASP A 153 18.12 3.98 -9.01
C ASP A 153 18.96 2.70 -8.96
N TYR A 154 18.59 1.76 -8.06
CA TYR A 154 19.25 0.46 -7.98
C TYR A 154 19.00 -0.38 -9.23
N LEU A 155 17.76 -0.49 -9.71
CA LEU A 155 17.45 -1.23 -10.94
C LEU A 155 18.21 -0.67 -12.14
N GLU A 156 18.24 0.66 -12.29
CA GLU A 156 19.00 1.33 -13.34
C GLU A 156 20.50 1.05 -13.21
N SER A 157 21.07 1.18 -12.01
CA SER A 157 22.50 0.91 -11.76
C SER A 157 22.93 -0.55 -11.97
N GLN A 158 21.97 -1.47 -12.04
CA GLN A 158 22.19 -2.89 -12.26
C GLN A 158 21.71 -3.33 -13.64
N ASP A 159 21.49 -2.38 -14.55
CA ASP A 159 21.01 -2.59 -15.93
C ASP A 159 19.78 -3.50 -16.01
N TYR A 160 18.87 -3.38 -15.04
CA TYR A 160 17.67 -4.21 -14.92
C TYR A 160 17.95 -5.73 -14.96
N SER A 161 19.12 -6.16 -14.48
CA SER A 161 19.50 -7.58 -14.46
C SER A 161 18.48 -8.45 -13.70
N SER A 162 18.43 -9.74 -14.05
CA SER A 162 17.53 -10.71 -13.41
C SER A 162 17.74 -10.79 -11.88
N CYS A 163 18.98 -10.62 -11.41
CA CYS A 163 19.26 -10.54 -10.00
C CYS A 163 18.79 -9.24 -9.35
N ALA A 164 18.93 -8.11 -10.03
CA ALA A 164 18.36 -6.86 -9.52
C ALA A 164 16.84 -6.97 -9.36
N TRP A 165 16.17 -7.55 -10.36
CA TRP A 165 14.72 -7.77 -10.29
C TRP A 165 14.32 -8.71 -9.15
N THR A 166 15.04 -9.83 -8.98
CA THR A 166 14.84 -10.78 -7.87
C THR A 166 14.92 -10.08 -6.51
N ILE A 167 15.94 -9.24 -6.31
CA ILE A 167 16.12 -8.46 -5.07
C ILE A 167 14.96 -7.47 -4.86
N VAL A 168 14.52 -6.78 -5.92
CA VAL A 168 13.40 -5.85 -5.85
C VAL A 168 12.08 -6.58 -5.54
N GLN A 169 11.80 -7.71 -6.17
CA GLN A 169 10.59 -8.50 -5.88
C GLN A 169 10.50 -8.94 -4.41
N VAL A 170 11.64 -9.31 -3.80
CA VAL A 170 11.71 -9.63 -2.37
C VAL A 170 11.40 -8.38 -1.51
N GLU A 171 11.97 -7.22 -1.85
CA GLU A 171 11.72 -5.98 -1.11
C GLU A 171 10.27 -5.49 -1.29
N ILE A 172 9.65 -5.68 -2.46
CA ILE A 172 8.23 -5.34 -2.65
C ILE A 172 7.32 -6.26 -1.83
N ASN A 173 7.60 -7.55 -1.75
CA ASN A 173 6.84 -8.45 -0.88
C ASN A 173 6.93 -8.03 0.59
N ARG A 174 8.11 -7.57 1.03
CA ARG A 174 8.28 -6.96 2.35
C ARG A 174 7.45 -5.69 2.51
N CYS A 175 7.39 -4.82 1.50
CA CYS A 175 6.53 -3.64 1.49
C CYS A 175 5.04 -4.00 1.63
N LEU A 176 4.56 -5.00 0.88
CA LEU A 176 3.16 -5.43 0.92
C LEU A 176 2.77 -6.08 2.24
N PHE A 177 3.71 -6.76 2.91
CA PHE A 177 3.51 -7.22 4.28
C PHE A 177 3.30 -6.04 5.24
N LEU A 178 4.08 -4.96 5.09
CA LEU A 178 3.94 -3.76 5.91
C LEU A 178 2.63 -3.03 5.66
N VAL A 179 2.28 -2.86 4.38
CA VAL A 179 1.00 -2.32 3.96
C VAL A 179 -0.14 -3.10 4.59
N PHE A 180 -0.12 -4.43 4.54
CA PHE A 180 -1.16 -5.24 5.17
C PHE A 180 -1.27 -5.03 6.67
N ARG A 181 -0.13 -4.90 7.38
CA ARG A 181 -0.14 -4.58 8.83
C ARG A 181 -0.76 -3.21 9.11
N LEU A 182 -0.42 -2.20 8.31
CA LEU A 182 -0.99 -0.85 8.42
C LEU A 182 -2.48 -0.84 8.10
N THR A 183 -2.90 -1.50 7.03
CA THR A 183 -4.32 -1.64 6.63
C THR A 183 -5.15 -2.32 7.71
N ARG A 184 -4.63 -3.40 8.32
CA ARG A 184 -5.30 -4.06 9.44
C ARG A 184 -5.46 -3.11 10.65
N LYS A 185 -4.42 -2.36 10.99
CA LYS A 185 -4.46 -1.37 12.08
C LYS A 185 -5.47 -0.26 11.82
N LEU A 186 -5.54 0.22 10.57
CA LEU A 186 -6.54 1.20 10.15
C LEU A 186 -7.98 0.68 10.32
N SER A 187 -8.18 -0.62 10.06
CA SER A 187 -9.48 -1.29 10.25
C SER A 187 -9.85 -1.45 11.72
N GLU A 188 -8.88 -1.78 12.59
CA GLU A 188 -9.07 -1.87 14.05
C GLU A 188 -9.46 -0.52 14.66
N GLN A 189 -8.75 0.56 14.32
CA GLN A 189 -9.02 1.92 14.82
C GLN A 189 -10.37 2.49 14.33
N GLY A 190 -10.90 2.00 13.22
CA GLY A 190 -12.20 2.42 12.70
C GLY A 190 -13.41 1.75 13.38
N MET A 191 -13.18 0.79 14.28
CA MET A 191 -14.25 0.13 15.05
C MET A 191 -14.42 0.69 16.48
N GLU A 192 -13.58 1.66 16.89
CA GLU A 192 -13.58 2.25 18.24
C GLU A 192 -14.36 3.58 18.34
N THR A 193 -15.15 3.93 17.32
CA THR A 193 -15.99 5.16 17.26
C THR A 193 -17.46 4.81 17.08
#